data_AF-A0A0P9CG06-F1
#
_entry.id   AF-A0A0P9CG06-F1
#
_cell.length_a   1.000
_cell.length_b   1.000
_cell.length_c   1.000
_cell.angle_alpha   90.00
_cell.angle_beta   90.00
_cell.angle_gamma   90.00
#
_symmetry.space_group_name_H-M   'P 1'
#
loop_
_entity.id
_entity.type
_entity.pdbx_description
1 polymer ?
#
loop_
_entity_poly.entity_id
_entity_poly.type
_entity_poly.pdbx_seq_one_letter_code
_entity_poly.pdbx_strand_id
1 'polypeptide(L)'
;MSVVEKDFFGAIPNCLDLSSLSYKWFGCAWTEQQSRTVITGYWFGDSQSAVETTAMKAGKLANVIRARESDVQVMHSEILKAQRQQDWDNRSRLPLRVILQKPWRNASVGWYIIRSREEYPNYVSAVHKERFSVWVEHVSVCENDGDLEKFVNQVNDTHHIRLNFLDGSFRTNR
;
A
#
# COMPACT_ATOMS: atom_id res chain seq x y z
N MET A 1 18.80 -4.98 36.28
CA MET A 1 17.56 -5.72 35.94
C MET A 1 17.64 -6.05 34.48
N SER A 2 17.66 -7.34 34.10
CA SER A 2 17.60 -7.74 32.70
C SER A 2 16.24 -7.30 32.14
N VAL A 3 16.26 -6.61 31.01
CA VAL A 3 15.04 -6.29 30.26
C VAL A 3 14.47 -7.62 29.79
N VAL A 4 13.27 -7.98 30.25
CA VAL A 4 12.59 -9.17 29.76
C VAL A 4 12.02 -8.82 28.40
N GLU A 5 12.76 -9.19 27.37
CA GLU A 5 12.33 -9.15 25.98
C GLU A 5 11.32 -10.28 25.75
N LYS A 6 10.13 -9.94 25.27
CA LYS A 6 9.10 -10.93 24.90
C LYS A 6 8.88 -10.86 23.41
N ASP A 7 9.15 -11.98 22.75
CA ASP A 7 8.86 -12.16 21.33
C ASP A 7 7.47 -12.74 21.15
N PHE A 8 6.74 -12.19 20.19
CA PHE A 8 5.38 -12.58 19.86
C PHE A 8 5.28 -12.94 18.39
N PHE A 9 4.38 -13.87 18.09
CA PHE A 9 3.98 -14.17 16.73
C PHE A 9 2.49 -14.50 16.67
N GLY A 10 1.83 -14.03 15.63
CA GLY A 10 0.49 -14.47 15.30
C GLY A 10 0.21 -14.39 13.80
N ALA A 11 -0.85 -15.07 13.38
CA ALA A 11 -1.29 -15.08 11.99
C ALA A 11 -2.81 -15.03 11.91
N ILE A 12 -3.34 -14.30 10.94
CA ILE A 12 -4.77 -14.10 10.70
C ILE A 12 -5.09 -14.20 9.20
N PRO A 13 -6.28 -14.68 8.82
CA PRO A 13 -6.70 -14.74 7.42
C PRO A 13 -7.20 -13.39 6.89
N ASN A 14 -7.52 -13.36 5.59
CA ASN A 14 -8.27 -12.28 4.93
C ASN A 14 -7.66 -10.88 5.10
N CYS A 15 -6.34 -10.79 5.03
CA CYS A 15 -5.61 -9.52 5.09
C CYS A 15 -5.11 -9.14 3.70
N LEU A 16 -5.29 -7.87 3.32
CA LEU A 16 -4.84 -7.36 2.03
C LEU A 16 -3.31 -7.33 1.96
N ASP A 17 -2.76 -8.05 0.99
CA ASP A 17 -1.37 -7.95 0.56
C ASP A 17 -1.26 -6.93 -0.58
N LEU A 18 -0.67 -5.76 -0.31
CA LEU A 18 -0.55 -4.69 -1.29
C LEU A 18 0.34 -5.09 -2.49
N SER A 19 1.25 -6.06 -2.34
CA SER A 19 2.14 -6.45 -3.43
C SER A 19 1.42 -7.26 -4.51
N SER A 20 0.51 -8.15 -4.09
CA SER A 20 -0.28 -8.99 -5.00
C SER A 20 -1.70 -8.47 -5.24
N LEU A 21 -2.12 -7.45 -4.47
CA LEU A 21 -3.49 -6.95 -4.45
C LEU A 21 -4.51 -8.09 -4.23
N SER A 22 -4.24 -8.96 -3.26
CA SER A 22 -5.11 -10.09 -2.94
C SER A 22 -5.19 -10.30 -1.44
N TYR A 23 -6.31 -10.88 -0.99
CA TYR A 23 -6.52 -11.21 0.41
C TYR A 23 -5.87 -12.55 0.72
N LYS A 24 -4.97 -12.55 1.70
CA LYS A 24 -4.12 -13.68 2.06
C LYS A 24 -4.08 -13.86 3.58
N TRP A 25 -3.46 -14.95 4.02
CA TRP A 25 -3.01 -15.05 5.39
C TRP A 25 -1.88 -14.07 5.63
N PHE A 26 -1.99 -13.31 6.70
CA PHE A 26 -0.97 -12.40 7.20
C PHE A 26 -0.40 -12.95 8.50
N GLY A 27 0.91 -12.93 8.65
CA GLY A 27 1.56 -13.20 9.92
C GLY A 27 2.58 -12.13 10.27
N CYS A 28 2.72 -11.88 11.56
CA CYS A 28 3.60 -10.85 12.08
C CYS A 28 4.37 -11.40 13.29
N ALA A 29 5.65 -11.09 13.33
CA ALA A 29 6.51 -11.25 14.50
C ALA A 29 6.89 -9.88 15.03
N TRP A 30 6.84 -9.71 16.35
CA TRP A 30 7.25 -8.47 17.00
C TRP A 30 7.82 -8.75 18.39
N THR A 31 8.49 -7.76 18.92
CA THR A 31 9.11 -7.81 20.22
C THR A 31 8.62 -6.65 21.07
N GLU A 32 8.33 -6.91 22.34
CA GLU A 32 8.04 -5.87 23.33
C GLU A 32 9.29 -5.58 24.18
N GLN A 33 9.79 -4.34 24.10
CA GLN A 33 10.91 -3.84 24.90
C GLN A 33 10.52 -2.52 25.56
N GLN A 34 10.55 -2.45 26.90
CA GLN A 34 10.37 -1.20 27.66
C GLN A 34 9.16 -0.35 27.19
N SER A 35 8.00 -0.99 27.03
CA SER A 35 6.76 -0.38 26.53
C SER A 35 6.77 0.06 25.06
N ARG A 36 7.74 -0.39 24.27
CA ARG A 36 7.76 -0.23 22.81
C ARG A 36 7.53 -1.58 22.13
N THR A 37 6.72 -1.55 21.08
CA THR A 37 6.51 -2.69 20.19
C THR A 37 7.35 -2.48 18.94
N VAL A 38 8.20 -3.45 18.62
CA VAL A 38 9.05 -3.42 17.43
C VAL A 38 8.67 -4.59 16.54
N ILE A 39 8.13 -4.31 15.36
CA ILE A 39 7.86 -5.34 14.35
C ILE A 39 9.19 -5.84 13.80
N THR A 40 9.46 -7.14 13.96
CA THR A 40 10.73 -7.76 13.55
C THR A 40 10.61 -8.59 12.27
N GLY A 41 9.39 -8.77 11.77
CA GLY A 41 9.09 -9.37 10.47
C GLY A 41 7.60 -9.55 10.25
N TYR A 42 7.17 -9.55 8.99
CA TYR A 42 5.81 -9.91 8.60
C TYR A 42 5.83 -10.64 7.26
N TRP A 43 4.80 -11.45 7.01
CA TRP A 43 4.70 -12.30 5.83
C TRP A 43 3.26 -12.45 5.38
N PHE A 44 3.09 -12.69 4.09
CA PHE A 44 1.84 -13.11 3.49
C PHE A 44 1.97 -14.52 2.90
N GLY A 45 0.90 -15.28 2.93
CA GLY A 45 0.85 -16.62 2.34
C GLY A 45 -0.58 -17.08 2.06
N ASP A 46 -0.71 -18.12 1.24
CA ASP A 46 -2.03 -18.64 0.85
C ASP A 46 -2.70 -19.46 1.97
N SER A 47 -1.95 -19.83 3.00
CA SER A 47 -2.43 -20.53 4.19
C SER A 47 -1.68 -20.09 5.44
N GLN A 48 -2.25 -20.35 6.63
CA GLN A 48 -1.55 -20.16 7.90
C GLN A 48 -0.22 -20.92 7.93
N SER A 49 -0.21 -22.17 7.47
CA SER A 49 0.99 -23.01 7.46
C SER A 49 2.09 -22.45 6.55
N ALA A 50 1.75 -21.82 5.42
CA ALA A 50 2.72 -21.17 4.54
C ALA A 50 3.41 -19.99 5.22
N VAL A 51 2.64 -19.16 5.93
CA VAL A 51 3.14 -18.03 6.72
C VAL A 51 4.05 -18.52 7.85
N GLU A 52 3.59 -19.50 8.62
CA GLU A 52 4.37 -20.06 9.74
C GLU A 52 5.67 -20.73 9.27
N THR A 53 5.62 -21.47 8.16
CA THR A 53 6.83 -22.07 7.57
C THR A 53 7.85 -21.01 7.18
N THR A 54 7.38 -19.89 6.62
CA THR A 54 8.25 -18.78 6.21
C THR A 54 8.84 -18.06 7.42
N ALA A 55 8.04 -17.80 8.45
CA ALA A 55 8.50 -17.24 9.72
C ALA A 55 9.50 -18.16 10.43
N MET A 56 9.27 -19.48 10.41
CA MET A 56 10.19 -20.48 10.97
C MET A 56 11.54 -20.44 10.28
N LYS A 57 11.56 -20.43 8.93
CA LYS A 57 12.79 -20.33 8.13
C LYS A 57 13.55 -19.02 8.40
N ALA A 58 12.84 -17.95 8.72
CA ALA A 58 13.42 -16.67 9.12
C ALA A 58 13.91 -16.64 10.58
N GLY A 59 13.79 -17.74 11.33
CA GLY A 59 14.20 -17.83 12.74
C GLY A 59 13.25 -17.10 13.70
N LYS A 60 12.02 -16.78 13.28
CA LYS A 60 11.09 -15.90 14.01
C LYS A 60 10.05 -16.63 14.85
N LEU A 61 10.15 -17.95 14.98
CA LEU A 61 9.23 -18.77 15.78
C LEU A 61 9.89 -19.45 17.00
N ALA A 62 11.18 -19.21 17.24
CA ALA A 62 11.85 -19.76 18.41
C ALA A 62 11.42 -19.00 19.67
N ASN A 63 10.89 -19.71 20.68
CA ASN A 63 10.50 -19.16 21.98
C ASN A 63 9.49 -17.99 21.95
N VAL A 64 8.66 -17.90 20.90
CA VAL A 64 7.66 -16.84 20.76
C VAL A 64 6.37 -17.15 21.51
N ILE A 65 5.74 -16.12 22.03
CA ILE A 65 4.39 -16.15 22.60
C ILE A 65 3.39 -16.03 21.43
N ARG A 66 2.40 -16.95 21.39
CA ARG A 66 1.33 -16.87 20.40
C ARG A 66 0.39 -15.71 20.76
N ALA A 67 0.29 -14.76 19.84
CA ALA A 67 -0.54 -13.57 20.02
C ALA A 67 -2.00 -13.85 19.66
N ARG A 68 -2.90 -13.02 20.19
CA ARG A 68 -4.32 -13.07 19.84
C ARG A 68 -4.54 -12.44 18.48
N GLU A 69 -5.60 -12.85 17.80
CA GLU A 69 -5.96 -12.29 16.48
C GLU A 69 -6.09 -10.75 16.52
N SER A 70 -6.68 -10.20 17.58
CA SER A 70 -6.81 -8.74 17.76
C SER A 70 -5.46 -8.02 17.76
N ASP A 71 -4.44 -8.63 18.36
CA ASP A 71 -3.11 -8.02 18.45
C ASP A 71 -2.44 -8.03 17.06
N VAL A 72 -2.63 -9.10 16.29
CA VAL A 72 -2.13 -9.21 14.92
C VAL A 72 -2.85 -8.24 13.97
N GLN A 73 -4.17 -8.05 14.14
CA GLN A 73 -4.95 -7.08 13.37
C GLN A 73 -4.44 -5.64 13.57
N VAL A 74 -4.07 -5.29 14.80
CA VAL A 74 -3.44 -3.99 15.10
C VAL A 74 -2.12 -3.86 14.35
N MET A 75 -1.25 -4.88 14.39
CA MET A 75 0.03 -4.84 13.65
C MET A 75 -0.18 -4.70 12.14
N HIS A 76 -1.12 -5.46 11.56
CA HIS A 76 -1.45 -5.35 10.13
C HIS A 76 -1.92 -3.95 9.76
N SER A 77 -2.82 -3.37 10.57
CA SER A 77 -3.36 -2.03 10.35
C SER A 77 -2.28 -0.95 10.39
N GLU A 78 -1.35 -1.03 11.36
CA GLU A 78 -0.23 -0.09 11.47
C GLU A 78 0.75 -0.22 10.29
N ILE A 79 1.05 -1.45 9.84
CA ILE A 79 1.88 -1.67 8.64
C ILE A 79 1.21 -1.08 7.41
N LEU A 80 -0.08 -1.35 7.20
CA LEU A 80 -0.82 -0.81 6.06
C LEU A 80 -0.88 0.72 6.09
N LYS A 81 -1.11 1.32 7.27
CA LYS A 81 -1.12 2.77 7.43
C LYS A 81 0.23 3.38 7.06
N ALA A 82 1.33 2.80 7.55
CA ALA A 82 2.68 3.25 7.22
C ALA A 82 2.97 3.13 5.71
N GLN A 83 2.59 2.01 5.08
CA GLN A 83 2.74 1.80 3.64
C GLN A 83 1.92 2.79 2.81
N ARG A 84 0.63 2.99 3.15
CA ARG A 84 -0.24 3.96 2.47
C ARG A 84 0.31 5.38 2.56
N GLN A 85 0.83 5.78 3.72
CA GLN A 85 1.45 7.09 3.87
C GLN A 85 2.72 7.22 3.02
N GLN A 86 3.58 6.19 3.02
CA GLN A 86 4.77 6.17 2.19
C GLN A 86 4.44 6.26 0.69
N ASP A 87 3.43 5.52 0.23
CA ASP A 87 2.96 5.55 -1.16
C ASP A 87 2.35 6.91 -1.53
N TRP A 88 1.67 7.56 -0.60
CA TRP A 88 1.12 8.91 -0.78
C TRP A 88 2.24 9.95 -0.91
N ASP A 89 3.26 9.89 -0.07
CA ASP A 89 4.34 10.88 -0.03
C ASP A 89 5.37 10.69 -1.15
N ASN A 90 5.50 9.47 -1.68
CA ASN A 90 6.51 9.14 -2.67
C ASN A 90 6.15 9.69 -4.06
N ARG A 91 6.97 10.63 -4.53
CA ARG A 91 6.85 11.22 -5.87
C ARG A 91 7.94 10.67 -6.78
N SER A 92 7.56 10.28 -7.98
CA SER A 92 8.52 9.76 -8.95
C SER A 92 8.30 10.31 -10.36
N ARG A 93 9.39 10.60 -11.06
CA ARG A 93 9.36 11.04 -12.45
C ARG A 93 9.48 9.85 -13.38
N LEU A 94 8.61 9.75 -14.38
CA LEU A 94 8.73 8.73 -15.41
C LEU A 94 9.98 8.97 -16.28
N PRO A 95 10.68 7.90 -16.72
CA PRO A 95 11.81 8.04 -17.64
C PRO A 95 11.40 8.70 -18.96
N LEU A 96 12.29 9.50 -19.55
CA LEU A 96 12.06 10.20 -20.82
C LEU A 96 11.57 9.27 -21.95
N ARG A 97 12.10 8.04 -22.00
CA ARG A 97 11.67 7.04 -22.99
C ARG A 97 10.17 6.72 -22.88
N VAL A 98 9.63 6.68 -21.66
CA VAL A 98 8.20 6.42 -21.40
C VAL A 98 7.34 7.61 -21.83
N ILE A 99 7.83 8.84 -21.61
CA ILE A 99 7.14 10.08 -22.00
C ILE A 99 6.96 10.17 -23.52
N LEU A 100 7.93 9.68 -24.29
CA LEU A 100 7.90 9.66 -25.76
C LEU A 100 7.04 8.53 -26.35
N GLN A 101 6.51 7.64 -25.53
CA GLN A 101 5.65 6.52 -25.93
C GLN A 101 4.17 6.83 -25.65
N LYS A 102 3.26 6.06 -26.28
CA LYS A 102 1.84 6.08 -25.89
C LYS A 102 1.71 5.53 -24.45
N PRO A 103 0.77 6.05 -23.64
CA PRO A 103 -0.20 7.10 -23.99
C PRO A 103 0.37 8.52 -23.90
N TRP A 104 1.50 8.72 -23.23
CA TRP A 104 2.00 10.04 -22.84
C TRP A 104 2.34 10.98 -23.99
N ARG A 105 2.89 10.46 -25.09
CA ARG A 105 3.23 11.26 -26.27
C ARG A 105 2.04 12.09 -26.78
N ASN A 106 0.83 11.57 -26.67
CA ASN A 106 -0.39 12.19 -27.18
C ASN A 106 -1.29 12.77 -26.07
N ALA A 107 -0.94 12.54 -24.81
CA ALA A 107 -1.69 13.06 -23.68
C ALA A 107 -1.43 14.57 -23.52
N SER A 108 -2.50 15.33 -23.34
CA SER A 108 -2.44 16.74 -23.01
C SER A 108 -1.69 17.00 -21.70
N VAL A 109 -1.27 18.24 -21.49
CA VAL A 109 -0.81 18.70 -20.18
C VAL A 109 -1.99 18.72 -19.23
N GLY A 110 -1.81 18.24 -18.00
CA GLY A 110 -2.84 18.20 -16.97
C GLY A 110 -2.67 17.03 -16.01
N TRP A 111 -3.68 16.82 -15.17
CA TRP A 111 -3.71 15.73 -14.21
C TRP A 111 -4.54 14.56 -14.73
N TYR A 112 -4.08 13.36 -14.35
CA TYR A 112 -4.64 12.09 -14.74
C TYR A 112 -4.76 11.19 -13.52
N ILE A 113 -5.83 10.40 -13.47
CA ILE A 113 -5.93 9.28 -12.53
C ILE A 113 -5.85 7.99 -13.32
N ILE A 114 -4.89 7.15 -12.96
CA ILE A 114 -4.63 5.87 -13.63
C ILE A 114 -4.86 4.75 -12.63
N ARG A 115 -5.61 3.73 -13.05
CA ARG A 115 -5.82 2.49 -12.29
C ARG A 115 -4.90 1.41 -12.82
N SER A 116 -4.33 0.60 -11.94
CA SER A 116 -3.48 -0.53 -12.33
C SER A 116 -4.27 -1.68 -12.96
N ARG A 117 -5.55 -1.82 -12.60
CA ARG A 117 -6.50 -2.79 -13.15
C ARG A 117 -7.94 -2.31 -12.98
N GLU A 118 -8.86 -2.92 -13.71
CA GLU A 118 -10.30 -2.56 -13.71
C GLU A 118 -11.03 -3.02 -12.45
N GLU A 119 -10.56 -4.09 -11.81
CA GLU A 119 -11.19 -4.68 -10.63
C GLU A 119 -10.55 -4.18 -9.33
N TYR A 120 -11.28 -4.27 -8.23
CA TYR A 120 -10.76 -4.00 -6.89
C TYR A 120 -10.21 -5.27 -6.23
N PRO A 121 -9.24 -5.15 -5.31
CA PRO A 121 -8.50 -3.92 -4.97
C PRO A 121 -7.58 -3.47 -6.12
N ASN A 122 -7.20 -2.21 -6.23
CA ASN A 122 -6.24 -1.77 -7.25
C ASN A 122 -5.35 -0.64 -6.75
N TYR A 123 -4.20 -0.48 -7.40
CA TYR A 123 -3.43 0.75 -7.26
C TYR A 123 -4.04 1.83 -8.13
N VAL A 124 -4.15 3.01 -7.57
CA VAL A 124 -4.57 4.23 -8.23
C VAL A 124 -3.43 5.22 -8.12
N SER A 125 -3.08 5.85 -9.23
CA SER A 125 -2.02 6.85 -9.30
C SER A 125 -2.57 8.17 -9.80
N ALA A 126 -2.27 9.25 -9.06
CA ALA A 126 -2.42 10.61 -9.54
C ALA A 126 -1.15 10.99 -10.29
N VAL A 127 -1.32 11.28 -11.59
CA VAL A 127 -0.22 11.57 -12.49
C VAL A 127 -0.36 12.98 -13.04
N HIS A 128 0.65 13.81 -12.79
CA HIS A 128 0.74 15.14 -13.36
C HIS A 128 1.62 15.12 -14.60
N LYS A 129 1.01 15.45 -15.74
CA LYS A 129 1.73 15.56 -17.00
C LYS A 129 1.97 17.01 -17.36
N GLU A 130 3.24 17.30 -17.61
CA GLU A 130 3.73 18.54 -18.16
C GLU A 130 4.13 18.37 -19.64
N ARG A 131 4.69 19.42 -20.24
CA ARG A 131 5.10 19.40 -21.65
C ARG A 131 6.22 18.39 -21.93
N PHE A 132 7.17 18.26 -21.01
CA PHE A 132 8.38 17.43 -21.17
C PHE A 132 8.60 16.43 -20.02
N SER A 133 7.65 16.36 -19.08
CA SER A 133 7.74 15.58 -17.85
C SER A 133 6.41 14.88 -17.59
N VAL A 134 6.49 13.72 -16.95
CA VAL A 134 5.32 13.04 -16.36
C VAL A 134 5.73 12.59 -14.97
N TRP A 135 4.95 12.98 -13.98
CA TRP A 135 5.19 12.73 -12.56
C TRP A 135 4.07 11.89 -12.00
N VAL A 136 4.43 10.77 -11.37
CA VAL A 136 3.53 10.06 -10.45
C VAL A 136 3.66 10.79 -9.12
N GLU A 137 2.62 11.54 -8.76
CA GLU A 137 2.62 12.44 -7.60
C GLU A 137 2.11 11.74 -6.35
N HIS A 138 1.06 10.94 -6.49
CA HIS A 138 0.47 10.17 -5.38
C HIS A 138 0.05 8.80 -5.86
N VAL A 139 0.18 7.80 -4.98
CA VAL A 139 -0.32 6.45 -5.18
C VAL A 139 -1.14 6.04 -3.97
N SER A 140 -2.20 5.27 -4.18
CA SER A 140 -2.95 4.62 -3.12
C SER A 140 -3.53 3.31 -3.59
N VAL A 141 -3.78 2.38 -2.66
CA VAL A 141 -4.60 1.20 -2.92
C VAL A 141 -6.06 1.53 -2.60
N CYS A 142 -6.95 1.24 -3.53
CA CYS A 142 -8.39 1.36 -3.37
C CYS A 142 -9.01 -0.03 -3.34
N GLU A 143 -9.89 -0.31 -2.37
CA GLU A 143 -10.54 -1.62 -2.21
C GLU A 143 -11.97 -1.60 -2.74
N ASN A 144 -12.51 -0.42 -3.05
CA ASN A 144 -13.83 -0.17 -3.61
C ASN A 144 -13.90 1.25 -4.21
N ASP A 145 -15.05 1.59 -4.81
CA ASP A 145 -15.29 2.92 -5.40
C ASP A 145 -15.25 4.07 -4.39
N GLY A 146 -15.65 3.82 -3.14
CA GLY A 146 -15.60 4.84 -2.08
C GLY A 146 -14.16 5.22 -1.71
N ASP A 147 -13.22 4.28 -1.76
CA ASP A 147 -11.80 4.58 -1.57
C ASP A 147 -11.22 5.38 -2.74
N LEU A 148 -11.64 5.06 -3.98
CA LEU A 148 -11.26 5.81 -5.16
C LEU A 148 -11.75 7.26 -5.08
N GLU A 149 -13.01 7.47 -4.69
CA GLU A 149 -13.57 8.81 -4.51
C GLU A 149 -12.79 9.62 -3.46
N LYS A 150 -12.49 9.01 -2.30
CA LYS A 150 -11.67 9.66 -1.26
C LYS A 150 -10.29 10.03 -1.78
N PHE A 151 -9.63 9.14 -2.51
CA PHE A 151 -8.32 9.41 -3.11
C PHE A 151 -8.38 10.60 -4.08
N VAL A 152 -9.37 10.63 -4.98
CA VAL A 152 -9.54 11.74 -5.94
C VAL A 152 -9.83 13.06 -5.23
N ASN A 153 -10.69 13.05 -4.21
CA ASN A 153 -10.98 14.24 -3.42
C ASN A 153 -9.72 14.75 -2.70
N GLN A 154 -8.95 13.85 -2.09
CA GLN A 154 -7.69 14.23 -1.44
C GLN A 154 -6.68 14.83 -2.43
N VAL A 155 -6.58 14.30 -3.65
CA VAL A 155 -5.73 14.86 -4.72
C VAL A 155 -6.23 16.24 -5.15
N ASN A 156 -7.54 16.40 -5.35
CA ASN A 156 -8.16 17.69 -5.69
C ASN A 156 -7.85 18.76 -4.64
N ASP A 157 -8.01 18.42 -3.37
CA ASP A 157 -7.76 19.33 -2.25
C ASP A 157 -6.27 19.68 -2.12
N THR A 158 -5.38 18.68 -2.25
CA THR A 158 -3.93 18.84 -2.11
C THR A 158 -3.34 19.74 -3.20
N HIS A 159 -3.80 19.61 -4.44
CA HIS A 159 -3.26 20.34 -5.60
C HIS A 159 -4.14 21.51 -6.06
N HIS A 160 -5.25 21.76 -5.39
CA HIS A 160 -6.25 22.78 -5.76
C HIS A 160 -6.74 22.63 -7.21
N ILE A 161 -7.04 21.39 -7.62
CA ILE A 161 -7.52 21.03 -8.95
C ILE A 161 -8.94 20.47 -8.91
N ARG A 162 -9.52 20.21 -10.09
CA ARG A 162 -10.82 19.53 -10.24
C ARG A 162 -10.71 18.42 -11.26
N LEU A 163 -10.49 17.21 -10.77
CA LEU A 163 -10.56 15.98 -11.52
C LEU A 163 -12.01 15.49 -11.55
N ASN A 164 -12.57 15.35 -12.75
CA ASN A 164 -13.88 14.74 -12.97
C ASN A 164 -13.71 13.39 -13.69
N PHE A 165 -14.54 12.41 -13.37
CA PHE A 165 -14.51 11.11 -14.04
C PHE A 165 -15.03 11.26 -15.47
N LEU A 166 -14.19 11.01 -16.47
CA LEU A 166 -14.59 11.00 -17.88
C LEU A 166 -14.01 9.74 -18.55
N ASP A 167 -14.89 8.87 -19.05
CA ASP A 167 -14.53 7.74 -19.93
C ASP A 167 -13.40 6.83 -19.40
N GLY A 168 -13.48 6.42 -18.12
CA GLY A 168 -12.49 5.50 -17.53
C GLY A 168 -11.13 6.14 -17.21
N SER A 169 -10.98 7.47 -17.35
CA SER A 169 -9.80 8.22 -16.89
C SER A 169 -10.22 9.59 -16.35
N PHE A 170 -9.81 9.95 -15.12
CA PHE A 170 -10.09 11.32 -14.68
C PHE A 170 -9.17 12.29 -15.41
N ARG A 171 -9.73 13.40 -15.92
CA ARG A 171 -8.98 14.51 -16.51
C ARG A 171 -9.44 15.82 -15.89
N THR A 172 -8.55 16.81 -15.86
CA THR A 172 -8.91 18.18 -15.49
C THR A 172 -9.60 18.88 -16.66
N ASN A 173 -10.73 19.52 -16.41
CA ASN A 173 -11.25 20.52 -17.35
C ASN A 173 -10.36 21.76 -17.29
N ARG A 174 -9.91 22.23 -18.45
CA ARG A 174 -9.32 23.57 -18.57
C ARG A 174 -10.37 24.63 -18.31
#